data_AF-A0A820EKN5-F1
#
_entry.id   AF-A0A820EKN5-F1
#
_cell.length_a   1.000
_cell.length_b   1.000
_cell.length_c   1.000
_cell.angle_alpha   90.00
_cell.angle_beta   90.00
_cell.angle_gamma   90.00
#
_symmetry.space_group_name_H-M   'P 1'
#
loop_
_entity.id
_entity.type
_entity.pdbx_description
1 polymer ?
#
loop_
_entity_poly.entity_id
_entity_poly.type
_entity_poly.pdbx_seq_one_letter_code
_entity_poly.pdbx_strand_id
1 'polypeptide(L)'
;ISCRQAGCRCVSFEYVANASGTSDPNCRCKHSLDTHGTRPPYTCQKSIVSHSIGFRAPFTCTCGEPAYKHITLVETKQEREQRGHPTGYATPYKAMGGLTGFSSLAEGYLRLDPSGRGRPDDDFLNQPITAMDHLILRAHASLDPNSAEAQSQLRRPGESELDYYERRYQERQRLSRGIRAAPNPYDTNAQLTTGIRNNKSPPRRITGGKK
;
A
#
# COMPACT_ATOMS: atom_id res chain seq x y z
N ILE A 1 21.80 -19.44 -21.10
CA ILE A 1 22.65 -18.66 -20.17
C ILE A 1 23.81 -19.54 -19.75
N SER A 2 25.04 -19.26 -20.20
CA SER A 2 26.25 -19.98 -19.78
C SER A 2 26.86 -19.33 -18.55
N CYS A 3 27.35 -20.13 -17.59
CA CYS A 3 27.98 -19.60 -16.39
C CYS A 3 29.30 -18.89 -16.73
N ARG A 4 29.53 -17.71 -16.15
CA ARG A 4 30.76 -16.91 -16.37
C ARG A 4 31.96 -17.38 -15.52
N GLN A 5 31.74 -18.27 -14.56
CA GLN A 5 32.79 -18.79 -13.67
C GLN A 5 33.56 -19.93 -14.36
N ALA A 6 34.87 -19.75 -14.53
CA ALA A 6 35.73 -20.77 -15.12
C ALA A 6 35.63 -22.10 -14.35
N GLY A 7 35.25 -23.19 -15.04
CA GLY A 7 35.12 -24.53 -14.44
C GLY A 7 33.79 -24.84 -13.74
N CYS A 8 32.80 -23.94 -13.75
CA CYS A 8 31.46 -24.24 -13.20
C CYS A 8 30.74 -25.26 -14.09
N ARG A 9 30.30 -26.38 -13.51
CA ARG A 9 29.46 -27.38 -14.20
C ARG A 9 27.97 -27.11 -14.00
N CYS A 10 27.59 -25.85 -14.09
CA CYS A 10 26.29 -25.33 -13.65
C CYS A 10 25.36 -25.25 -14.87
N VAL A 11 24.23 -25.97 -14.84
CA VAL A 11 23.31 -26.11 -16.00
C VAL A 11 22.32 -24.94 -16.08
N SER A 12 21.87 -24.45 -14.93
CA SER A 12 20.96 -23.34 -14.79
C SER A 12 21.42 -22.42 -13.66
N PHE A 13 20.98 -21.17 -13.71
CA PHE A 13 21.11 -20.21 -12.61
C PHE A 13 19.75 -20.10 -11.92
N GLU A 14 19.70 -20.47 -10.64
CA GLU A 14 18.50 -20.36 -9.82
C GLU A 14 18.61 -19.10 -8.97
N TYR A 15 17.76 -18.11 -9.27
CA TYR A 15 17.76 -16.86 -8.52
C TYR A 15 16.94 -17.01 -7.24
N VAL A 16 17.59 -16.78 -6.10
CA VAL A 16 16.94 -16.75 -4.79
C VAL A 16 16.42 -15.33 -4.54
N ALA A 17 15.10 -15.18 -4.54
CA ALA A 17 14.47 -13.91 -4.25
C ALA A 17 14.73 -13.48 -2.80
N ASN A 18 15.14 -12.22 -2.63
CA ASN A 18 15.23 -11.56 -1.34
C ASN A 18 14.09 -10.53 -1.19
N ALA A 19 13.59 -10.39 0.04
CA ALA A 19 12.40 -9.59 0.32
C ALA A 19 12.68 -8.15 0.75
N SER A 20 13.92 -7.88 1.16
CA SER A 20 14.30 -6.62 1.78
C SER A 20 15.75 -6.32 1.46
N GLY A 21 15.98 -5.73 0.30
CA GLY A 21 17.22 -5.01 -0.01
C GLY A 21 18.36 -5.84 -0.60
N THR A 22 19.58 -5.41 -0.33
CA THR A 22 20.84 -5.87 -0.94
C THR A 22 21.50 -7.04 -0.24
N SER A 23 20.95 -7.53 0.87
CA SER A 23 21.50 -8.67 1.60
C SER A 23 20.97 -10.00 1.09
N ASP A 24 21.85 -11.01 1.10
CA ASP A 24 21.47 -12.37 0.78
C ASP A 24 20.59 -12.95 1.90
N PRO A 25 19.50 -13.66 1.55
CA PRO A 25 18.61 -14.22 2.56
C PRO A 25 19.31 -15.37 3.27
N ASN A 26 19.19 -15.40 4.60
CA ASN A 26 19.62 -16.54 5.39
C ASN A 26 18.67 -17.71 5.17
N CYS A 27 19.20 -18.93 5.16
CA CYS A 27 18.39 -20.15 5.18
C CYS A 27 17.67 -20.32 6.53
N ARG A 28 16.67 -21.21 6.62
CA ARG A 28 16.10 -21.67 7.91
C ARG A 28 17.15 -22.15 8.93
N CYS A 29 18.30 -22.65 8.47
CA CYS A 29 19.42 -23.01 9.34
C CYS A 29 20.25 -21.80 9.84
N LYS A 30 19.83 -20.57 9.53
CA LYS A 30 20.48 -19.27 9.83
C LYS A 30 21.81 -19.00 9.13
N HIS A 31 22.20 -19.82 8.15
CA HIS A 31 23.41 -19.60 7.38
C HIS A 31 23.12 -19.02 5.99
N SER A 32 24.08 -18.29 5.43
CA SER A 32 24.00 -17.69 4.09
C SER A 32 24.06 -18.73 2.97
N LEU A 33 23.69 -18.32 1.76
CA LEU A 33 23.69 -19.17 0.56
C LEU A 33 25.06 -19.82 0.30
N ASP A 34 26.16 -19.10 0.49
CA ASP A 34 27.53 -19.58 0.25
C ASP A 34 27.95 -20.79 1.08
N THR A 35 27.29 -21.00 2.22
CA THR A 35 27.57 -22.14 3.12
C THR A 35 26.83 -23.42 2.71
N HIS A 36 26.06 -23.37 1.62
CA HIS A 36 25.32 -24.49 1.06
C HIS A 36 26.02 -25.00 -0.21
N GLY A 37 25.83 -26.28 -0.53
CA GLY A 37 26.36 -26.84 -1.76
C GLY A 37 25.78 -26.18 -3.00
N THR A 38 26.58 -26.01 -4.05
CA THR A 38 26.17 -25.40 -5.34
C THR A 38 25.26 -26.30 -6.19
N ARG A 39 24.96 -27.51 -5.72
CA ARG A 39 24.15 -28.51 -6.43
C ARG A 39 22.96 -28.94 -5.59
N PRO A 40 21.81 -29.24 -6.23
CA PRO A 40 20.71 -29.91 -5.56
C PRO A 40 21.22 -31.17 -4.84
N PRO A 41 20.86 -31.39 -3.57
CA PRO A 41 19.75 -30.76 -2.86
C PRO A 41 20.10 -29.48 -2.07
N TYR A 42 21.21 -28.80 -2.36
CA TYR A 42 21.64 -27.54 -1.72
C TYR A 42 21.81 -27.65 -0.20
N THR A 43 22.47 -28.70 0.26
CA THR A 43 22.61 -29.01 1.69
C THR A 43 23.54 -28.03 2.40
N CYS A 44 23.19 -27.66 3.63
CA CYS A 44 24.08 -26.84 4.47
C CYS A 44 25.32 -27.64 4.87
N GLN A 45 26.50 -27.05 4.75
CA GLN A 45 27.77 -27.69 5.12
C GLN A 45 28.11 -27.52 6.61
N LYS A 46 27.57 -26.48 7.26
CA LYS A 46 27.93 -26.09 8.64
C LYS A 46 27.03 -26.68 9.72
N SER A 47 25.78 -27.01 9.40
CA SER A 47 24.82 -27.48 10.40
C SER A 47 24.50 -28.96 10.25
N ILE A 48 24.73 -29.71 11.33
CA ILE A 48 24.38 -31.14 11.43
C ILE A 48 22.87 -31.36 11.32
N VAL A 49 22.07 -30.42 11.85
CA VAL A 49 20.59 -30.52 11.96
C VAL A 49 19.85 -30.35 10.62
N SER A 50 20.51 -29.81 9.57
CA SER A 50 19.84 -29.51 8.30
C SER A 50 20.49 -30.12 7.05
N HIS A 51 21.37 -31.12 7.20
CA HIS A 51 21.99 -31.81 6.06
C HIS A 51 20.99 -32.44 5.08
N SER A 52 19.74 -32.69 5.49
CA SER A 52 18.69 -33.28 4.64
C SER A 52 17.73 -32.26 4.03
N ILE A 53 17.80 -30.98 4.43
CA ILE A 53 16.86 -29.95 3.99
C ILE A 53 17.65 -28.91 3.21
N GLY A 54 17.41 -28.85 1.91
CA GLY A 54 18.04 -27.85 1.04
C GLY A 54 17.80 -26.42 1.47
N PHE A 55 18.56 -25.50 0.89
CA PHE A 55 18.41 -24.06 1.14
C PHE A 55 16.95 -23.62 1.01
N ARG A 56 16.41 -23.00 2.07
CA ARG A 56 15.06 -22.43 2.12
C ARG A 56 15.08 -21.06 2.75
N ALA A 57 14.79 -20.03 1.96
CA ALA A 57 14.58 -18.68 2.47
C ALA A 57 13.34 -18.63 3.38
N PRO A 58 13.41 -17.99 4.57
CA PRO A 58 12.30 -17.88 5.51
C PRO A 58 11.24 -16.86 5.08
N PHE A 59 11.42 -16.22 3.93
CA PHE A 59 10.50 -15.20 3.45
C PHE A 59 9.20 -15.78 2.89
N THR A 60 8.10 -15.12 3.22
CA THR A 60 6.76 -15.37 2.69
C THR A 60 6.40 -14.25 1.73
N CYS A 61 6.06 -14.60 0.49
CA CYS A 61 5.54 -13.65 -0.48
C CYS A 61 4.25 -13.01 0.05
N THR A 62 3.91 -11.81 -0.42
CA THR A 62 2.66 -11.11 -0.06
C THR A 62 1.40 -11.88 -0.47
N CYS A 63 1.52 -12.89 -1.33
CA CYS A 63 0.45 -13.84 -1.65
C CYS A 63 0.16 -14.87 -0.53
N GLY A 64 0.99 -14.92 0.53
CA GLY A 64 0.88 -15.85 1.65
C GLY A 64 1.66 -17.17 1.49
N GLU A 65 2.14 -17.49 0.29
CA GLU A 65 2.96 -18.68 0.04
C GLU A 65 4.47 -18.39 0.28
N PRO A 66 5.27 -19.40 0.70
CA PRO A 66 6.68 -19.20 0.93
C PRO A 66 7.45 -19.01 -0.38
N ALA A 67 8.53 -18.21 -0.33
CA ALA A 67 9.30 -17.82 -1.50
C ALA A 67 9.85 -19.02 -2.31
N TYR A 68 10.25 -20.11 -1.65
CA TYR A 68 10.81 -21.28 -2.33
C TYR A 68 9.80 -22.06 -3.21
N LYS A 69 8.50 -21.80 -3.10
CA LYS A 69 7.49 -22.34 -4.03
C LYS A 69 7.33 -21.49 -5.29
N HIS A 70 7.90 -20.28 -5.31
CA HIS A 70 7.81 -19.38 -6.44
C HIS A 70 8.94 -19.70 -7.42
N ILE A 71 8.60 -19.67 -8.71
CA ILE A 71 9.57 -19.81 -9.79
C ILE A 71 9.85 -18.41 -10.31
N THR A 72 11.12 -18.04 -10.36
CA THR A 72 11.54 -16.77 -10.94
C THR A 72 11.66 -16.93 -12.46
N LEU A 73 10.85 -16.17 -13.19
CA LEU A 73 10.84 -16.15 -14.64
C LEU A 73 11.68 -14.96 -15.12
N VAL A 74 12.81 -15.24 -15.76
CA VAL A 74 13.65 -14.24 -16.42
C VAL A 74 13.29 -14.23 -17.89
N GLU A 75 12.69 -13.13 -18.35
CA GLU A 75 12.21 -12.96 -19.72
C GLU A 75 12.89 -11.75 -20.36
N THR A 76 13.08 -11.83 -21.67
CA THR A 76 13.46 -10.66 -22.47
C THR A 76 12.25 -9.76 -22.69
N LYS A 77 12.53 -8.48 -23.02
CA LYS A 77 11.48 -7.50 -23.34
C LYS A 77 10.57 -7.99 -24.47
N GLN A 78 11.14 -8.60 -25.51
CA GLN A 78 10.41 -9.10 -26.68
C GLN A 78 9.50 -10.28 -26.33
N GLU A 79 9.99 -11.23 -25.53
CA GLU A 79 9.18 -12.37 -25.08
C GLU A 79 7.99 -11.91 -24.23
N ARG A 80 8.17 -10.87 -23.41
CA ARG A 80 7.12 -10.28 -22.59
C ARG A 80 6.04 -9.59 -23.45
N GLU A 81 6.47 -8.84 -24.46
CA GLU A 81 5.58 -8.20 -25.45
C GLU A 81 4.76 -9.23 -26.23
N GLN A 82 5.38 -10.33 -26.67
CA GLN A 82 4.69 -11.40 -27.40
C GLN A 82 3.62 -12.08 -26.56
N ARG A 83 3.79 -12.16 -25.23
CA ARG A 83 2.76 -12.65 -24.31
C ARG A 83 1.67 -11.63 -23.99
N GLY A 84 1.76 -10.42 -24.54
CA GLY A 84 0.83 -9.33 -24.24
C GLY A 84 1.01 -8.76 -22.83
N HIS A 85 2.11 -9.07 -22.15
CA HIS A 85 2.42 -8.44 -20.87
C HIS A 85 3.03 -7.07 -21.11
N PRO A 86 2.67 -6.06 -20.31
CA PRO A 86 3.15 -4.72 -20.53
C PRO A 86 4.64 -4.65 -20.21
N THR A 87 5.36 -4.11 -21.18
CA THR A 87 6.74 -3.68 -21.08
C THR A 87 6.75 -2.18 -20.78
N GLY A 88 7.52 -1.77 -19.76
CA GLY A 88 7.63 -0.37 -19.40
C GLY A 88 8.14 0.50 -20.56
N TYR A 89 7.84 1.80 -20.49
CA TYR A 89 8.29 2.77 -21.49
C TYR A 89 9.82 2.92 -21.46
N ALA A 90 10.41 3.12 -22.63
CA ALA A 90 11.82 3.45 -22.74
C ALA A 90 12.05 4.86 -22.16
N THR A 91 12.60 4.93 -20.95
CA THR A 91 12.95 6.21 -20.33
C THR A 91 14.26 6.72 -20.92
N PRO A 92 14.36 8.02 -21.29
CA PRO A 92 15.58 8.59 -21.88
C PRO A 92 16.74 8.66 -20.88
N TYR A 93 16.47 8.51 -19.59
CA TYR A 93 17.48 8.53 -18.52
C TYR A 93 17.68 7.14 -17.90
N LYS A 94 18.85 6.54 -18.16
CA LYS A 94 19.26 5.20 -17.68
C LYS A 94 19.57 5.16 -16.18
N ALA A 95 19.68 6.31 -15.52
CA ALA A 95 20.15 6.42 -14.14
C ALA A 95 19.16 5.93 -13.05
N MET A 96 17.88 5.71 -13.40
CA MET A 96 16.84 5.34 -12.41
C MET A 96 16.79 3.85 -12.06
N GLY A 97 17.82 3.06 -12.40
CA GLY A 97 17.91 1.65 -11.97
C GLY A 97 16.75 0.76 -12.42
N GLY A 98 16.07 1.10 -13.53
CA GLY A 98 14.90 0.37 -14.02
C GLY A 98 13.56 0.82 -13.44
N LEU A 99 13.53 1.84 -12.57
CA LEU A 99 12.28 2.48 -12.14
C LEU A 99 11.75 3.36 -13.27
N THR A 100 10.67 2.91 -13.91
CA THR A 100 9.95 3.65 -14.96
C THR A 100 8.95 4.69 -14.40
N GLY A 101 8.71 4.70 -13.09
CA GLY A 101 7.80 5.62 -12.38
C GLY A 101 7.65 5.28 -10.90
N PHE A 102 6.92 6.10 -10.13
CA PHE A 102 6.67 5.85 -8.69
C PHE A 102 5.91 4.55 -8.43
N SER A 103 5.04 4.12 -9.37
CA SER A 103 4.36 2.83 -9.28
C SER A 103 5.33 1.65 -9.30
N SER A 104 6.54 1.81 -9.85
CA SER A 104 7.55 0.74 -9.87
C SER A 104 8.19 0.46 -8.52
N LEU A 105 7.94 1.29 -7.50
CA LEU A 105 8.32 1.02 -6.12
C LEU A 105 7.31 0.13 -5.40
N ALA A 106 6.07 0.06 -5.89
CA ALA A 106 5.05 -0.78 -5.29
C ALA A 106 5.25 -2.24 -5.73
N GLU A 107 4.98 -3.17 -4.82
CA GLU A 107 4.99 -4.61 -5.10
C GLU A 107 4.05 -4.93 -6.28
N GLY A 108 4.42 -5.87 -7.15
CA GLY A 108 3.67 -6.17 -8.39
C GLY A 108 2.17 -6.41 -8.19
N TYR A 109 1.78 -7.04 -7.08
CA TYR A 109 0.37 -7.29 -6.75
C TYR A 109 -0.42 -6.04 -6.32
N LEU A 110 0.27 -5.00 -5.84
CA LEU A 110 -0.33 -3.74 -5.41
C LEU A 110 -0.37 -2.69 -6.52
N ARG A 111 0.37 -2.92 -7.61
CA ARG A 111 0.43 -2.01 -8.75
C ARG A 111 -0.89 -2.01 -9.52
N LEU A 112 -1.48 -0.82 -9.64
CA LEU A 112 -2.71 -0.57 -10.41
C LEU A 112 -2.44 -0.30 -11.89
N ASP A 113 -1.18 -0.11 -12.28
CA ASP A 113 -0.81 0.02 -13.68
C ASP A 113 -0.82 -1.36 -14.37
N PRO A 114 -0.87 -1.43 -15.71
CA PRO A 114 -0.97 -2.69 -16.44
C PRO A 114 0.11 -3.71 -16.05
N SER A 115 1.28 -3.26 -15.58
CA SER A 115 2.37 -4.18 -15.18
C SER A 115 2.16 -4.89 -13.85
N GLY A 116 1.09 -4.54 -13.13
CA GLY A 116 0.68 -5.17 -11.88
C GLY A 116 -0.66 -5.90 -11.97
N ARG A 117 -1.46 -5.72 -10.92
CA ARG A 117 -2.86 -6.18 -10.88
C ARG A 117 -3.74 -5.47 -11.90
N GLY A 118 -3.32 -4.28 -12.35
CA GLY A 118 -4.11 -3.42 -13.21
C GLY A 118 -5.21 -2.68 -12.45
N ARG A 119 -5.91 -1.81 -13.16
CA ARG A 119 -7.06 -1.07 -12.61
C ARG A 119 -8.14 -2.09 -12.23
N PRO A 120 -8.73 -1.99 -11.02
CA PRO A 120 -9.86 -2.84 -10.65
C PRO A 120 -11.00 -2.67 -11.65
N ASP A 121 -11.81 -3.71 -11.80
CA ASP A 121 -12.93 -3.71 -12.73
C ASP A 121 -13.92 -2.57 -12.42
N ASP A 122 -14.59 -2.03 -13.44
CA ASP A 122 -15.53 -0.92 -13.25
C ASP A 122 -16.71 -1.36 -12.37
N ASP A 123 -17.11 -2.64 -12.44
CA ASP A 123 -18.12 -3.23 -11.55
C ASP A 123 -17.70 -3.18 -10.08
N PHE A 124 -16.40 -3.32 -9.77
CA PHE A 124 -15.87 -3.20 -8.42
C PHE A 124 -15.83 -1.73 -7.97
N LEU A 125 -15.44 -0.82 -8.86
CA LEU A 125 -15.38 0.61 -8.56
C LEU A 125 -16.76 1.24 -8.34
N ASN A 126 -17.79 0.70 -9.00
CA ASN A 126 -19.17 1.18 -8.91
C ASN A 126 -19.98 0.50 -7.81
N GLN A 127 -19.36 -0.32 -6.94
CA GLN A 127 -20.06 -0.93 -5.82
C GLN A 127 -20.56 0.13 -4.84
N PRO A 128 -21.75 -0.05 -4.26
CA PRO A 128 -22.29 0.89 -3.28
C PRO A 128 -21.40 0.90 -2.03
N ILE A 129 -21.12 2.11 -1.52
CA ILE A 129 -20.31 2.29 -0.32
C ILE A 129 -21.09 1.74 0.88
N THR A 130 -20.46 0.81 1.60
CA THR A 130 -21.02 0.09 2.75
C THR A 130 -20.47 0.59 4.08
N ALA A 131 -21.08 0.14 5.18
CA ALA A 131 -20.61 0.46 6.54
C ALA A 131 -19.20 -0.10 6.86
N MET A 132 -18.73 -1.10 6.10
CA MET A 132 -17.42 -1.73 6.30
C MET A 132 -16.29 -1.00 5.57
N ASP A 133 -16.61 -0.02 4.73
CA ASP A 133 -15.60 0.69 3.95
C ASP A 133 -14.82 1.70 4.77
N HIS A 134 -13.73 2.18 4.18
CA HIS A 134 -12.86 3.18 4.81
C HIS A 134 -13.66 4.43 5.18
N LEU A 135 -13.37 5.03 6.33
CA LEU A 135 -14.11 6.17 6.87
C LEU A 135 -14.23 7.33 5.87
N ILE A 136 -13.17 7.55 5.08
CA ILE A 136 -13.12 8.57 4.02
C ILE A 136 -14.22 8.30 2.98
N LEU A 137 -14.32 7.09 2.45
CA LEU A 137 -15.35 6.73 1.46
C LEU A 137 -16.75 6.90 2.05
N ARG A 138 -16.97 6.47 3.29
CA ARG A 138 -18.25 6.65 3.99
C ARG A 138 -18.63 8.11 4.17
N ALA A 139 -17.68 8.96 4.53
CA ALA A 139 -17.94 10.39 4.69
C ALA A 139 -18.43 11.01 3.36
N HIS A 140 -17.85 10.61 2.24
CA HIS A 140 -18.26 11.10 0.91
C HIS A 140 -19.62 10.53 0.46
N ALA A 141 -19.98 9.31 0.86
CA ALA A 141 -21.29 8.73 0.55
C ALA A 141 -22.45 9.45 1.26
N SER A 142 -22.23 9.98 2.46
CA SER A 142 -23.22 10.73 3.23
C SER A 142 -23.36 12.20 2.81
N LEU A 143 -22.54 12.68 1.88
CA LEU A 143 -22.68 14.04 1.34
C LEU A 143 -23.68 14.01 0.20
N ASP A 144 -24.80 14.74 0.35
CA ASP A 144 -25.71 14.97 -0.75
C ASP A 144 -24.93 15.69 -1.87
N PRO A 145 -24.83 15.12 -3.09
CA PRO A 145 -24.10 15.74 -4.20
C PRO A 145 -24.73 17.06 -4.66
N ASN A 146 -25.98 17.30 -4.28
CA ASN A 146 -26.72 18.54 -4.50
C ASN A 146 -26.61 19.55 -3.35
N SER A 147 -25.91 19.22 -2.26
CA SER A 147 -25.67 20.18 -1.19
C SER A 147 -24.73 21.29 -1.67
N ALA A 148 -24.97 22.52 -1.22
CA ALA A 148 -24.15 23.67 -1.59
C ALA A 148 -22.67 23.48 -1.21
N GLU A 149 -22.40 22.76 -0.12
CA GLU A 149 -21.05 22.45 0.36
C GLU A 149 -20.34 21.38 -0.49
N ALA A 150 -21.06 20.36 -0.96
CA ALA A 150 -20.51 19.39 -1.91
C ALA A 150 -20.25 20.06 -3.27
N GLN A 151 -21.20 20.82 -3.79
CA GLN A 151 -21.05 21.54 -5.06
C GLN A 151 -19.93 22.60 -5.03
N SER A 152 -19.65 23.20 -3.87
CA SER A 152 -18.55 24.16 -3.75
C SER A 152 -17.17 23.51 -3.71
N GLN A 153 -17.07 22.24 -3.28
CA GLN A 153 -15.84 21.44 -3.28
C GLN A 153 -15.47 20.89 -4.66
N LEU A 154 -16.41 20.82 -5.61
CA LEU A 154 -16.12 20.43 -6.99
C LEU A 154 -15.74 21.65 -7.85
N ARG A 155 -14.88 21.41 -8.85
CA ARG A 155 -14.55 22.39 -9.89
C ARG A 155 -15.76 22.57 -10.81
N ARG A 156 -16.10 23.83 -11.13
CA ARG A 156 -17.23 24.11 -12.03
C ARG A 156 -16.85 23.87 -13.49
N PRO A 157 -17.80 23.51 -14.37
CA PRO A 157 -17.53 23.36 -15.80
C PRO A 157 -16.99 24.68 -16.37
N GLY A 158 -15.83 24.65 -17.04
CA GLY A 158 -15.20 25.82 -17.65
C GLY A 158 -14.41 26.73 -16.69
N GLU A 159 -14.35 26.41 -15.40
CA GLU A 159 -13.56 27.17 -14.42
C GLU A 159 -12.07 26.83 -14.53
N SER A 160 -11.21 27.86 -14.49
CA SER A 160 -9.77 27.68 -14.44
C SER A 160 -9.33 27.18 -13.07
N GLU A 161 -8.18 26.50 -13.00
CA GLU A 161 -7.69 25.94 -11.74
C GLU A 161 -7.38 27.03 -10.70
N LEU A 162 -6.84 28.17 -11.13
CA LEU A 162 -6.59 29.32 -10.25
C LEU A 162 -7.88 29.90 -9.65
N ASP A 163 -8.92 30.06 -10.48
CA ASP A 163 -10.21 30.61 -10.04
C ASP A 163 -10.91 29.70 -9.02
N TYR A 164 -10.79 28.38 -9.20
CA TYR A 164 -11.30 27.40 -8.25
C TYR A 164 -10.66 27.54 -6.86
N TYR A 165 -9.33 27.65 -6.81
CA TYR A 165 -8.61 27.81 -5.54
C TYR A 165 -8.94 29.14 -4.87
N GLU A 166 -9.05 30.22 -5.64
CA GLU A 166 -9.41 31.54 -5.11
C GLU A 166 -10.82 31.54 -4.52
N ARG A 167 -11.82 30.98 -5.22
CA ARG A 167 -13.20 30.83 -4.72
C ARG A 167 -13.23 30.04 -3.41
N ARG A 168 -12.55 28.89 -3.34
CA ARG A 168 -12.49 28.08 -2.11
C ARG A 168 -11.80 28.79 -0.96
N TYR A 169 -10.77 29.58 -1.25
CA TYR A 169 -10.09 30.39 -0.25
C TYR A 169 -10.99 31.48 0.33
N GLN A 170 -11.72 32.20 -0.53
CA GLN A 170 -12.68 33.22 -0.12
C GLN A 170 -13.85 32.63 0.68
N GLU A 171 -14.37 31.46 0.31
CA GLU A 171 -15.41 30.74 1.07
C GLU A 171 -14.93 30.37 2.49
N ARG A 172 -13.70 29.84 2.63
CA ARG A 172 -13.12 29.55 3.96
C ARG A 172 -12.95 30.82 4.79
N GLN A 173 -12.48 31.91 4.18
CA GLN A 173 -12.37 33.23 4.83
C GLN A 173 -13.73 33.75 5.29
N ARG A 174 -14.80 33.55 4.52
CA ARG A 174 -16.17 33.96 4.89
C ARG A 174 -16.71 33.14 6.06
N LEU A 175 -16.51 31.82 6.04
CA LEU A 175 -16.92 30.92 7.13
C LEU A 175 -16.12 31.20 8.42
N SER A 176 -14.81 31.47 8.30
CA SER A 176 -13.97 31.82 9.45
C SER A 176 -14.25 33.22 10.00
N ARG A 177 -14.78 34.15 9.19
CA ARG A 177 -15.22 35.47 9.66
C ARG A 177 -16.48 35.41 10.53
N GLY A 178 -17.30 34.37 10.39
CA GLY A 178 -18.47 34.12 11.23
C GLY A 178 -18.17 33.31 12.50
N ILE A 179 -17.04 32.61 12.53
CA ILE A 179 -16.60 31.79 13.67
C ILE A 179 -15.54 32.58 14.44
N ARG A 180 -15.88 33.07 15.64
CA ARG A 180 -14.86 33.62 16.54
C ARG A 180 -13.77 32.57 16.71
N ALA A 181 -12.52 32.95 16.52
CA ALA A 181 -11.37 32.07 16.74
C ALA A 181 -11.55 31.37 18.10
N ALA A 182 -11.53 30.04 18.10
CA ALA A 182 -11.53 29.30 19.35
C ALA A 182 -10.35 29.81 20.19
N PRO A 183 -10.55 30.10 21.49
CA PRO A 183 -9.47 30.59 22.33
C PRO A 183 -8.29 29.63 22.22
N ASN A 184 -7.10 30.20 22.00
CA ASN A 184 -5.87 29.43 21.87
C ASN A 184 -5.72 28.54 23.13
N PRO A 185 -5.59 27.21 22.99
CA PRO A 185 -5.47 26.31 24.13
C PRO A 185 -4.23 26.55 25.00
N TYR A 186 -3.31 27.42 24.55
CA TYR A 186 -2.11 27.84 25.29
C TYR A 186 -2.19 29.29 25.80
N ASP A 187 -3.33 29.96 25.71
CA ASP A 187 -3.50 31.29 26.30
C ASP A 187 -3.63 31.17 27.83
N THR A 188 -2.54 31.49 28.54
CA THR A 188 -2.43 31.34 29.99
C THR A 188 -3.29 32.32 30.78
N ASN A 189 -3.94 33.28 30.12
CA ASN A 189 -4.81 34.27 30.76
C ASN A 189 -6.31 33.93 30.64
N ALA A 190 -6.68 32.86 29.93
CA ALA A 190 -8.07 32.41 29.85
C ALA A 190 -8.46 31.70 31.15
N GLN A 191 -9.19 32.39 32.03
CA GLN A 191 -9.81 31.78 33.21
C GLN A 191 -10.79 30.68 32.77
N LEU A 192 -10.36 29.42 32.88
CA LEU A 192 -11.22 28.25 32.74
C LEU A 192 -12.31 28.30 33.81
N THR A 193 -13.54 28.59 33.40
CA THR A 193 -14.72 28.39 34.25
C THR A 193 -14.95 26.88 34.38
N THR A 194 -14.44 26.29 35.45
CA THR A 194 -14.66 24.89 35.81
C THR A 194 -16.10 24.70 36.30
N GLY A 195 -17.03 24.53 35.37
CA GLY A 195 -18.38 24.08 35.68
C GLY A 195 -18.35 22.63 36.16
N ILE A 196 -18.75 22.39 37.42
CA ILE A 196 -18.95 21.05 37.97
C ILE A 196 -20.05 20.36 37.17
N ARG A 197 -19.73 19.23 36.51
CA ARG A 197 -20.73 18.38 35.85
C ARG A 197 -21.59 17.72 36.93
N ASN A 198 -22.77 18.28 37.19
CA ASN A 198 -23.78 17.60 37.99
C ASN A 198 -24.35 16.43 37.16
N ASN A 199 -23.94 15.20 37.49
CA ASN A 199 -24.57 13.98 37.01
C ASN A 199 -25.97 13.87 37.63
N LYS A 200 -26.98 14.47 37.00
CA LYS A 200 -28.37 14.10 37.26
C LYS A 200 -28.66 12.82 36.46
N SER A 201 -28.68 11.68 37.15
CA SER A 201 -29.16 10.42 36.57
C SER A 201 -30.60 10.59 36.06
N PRO A 202 -30.96 10.04 34.89
CA PRO A 202 -32.33 10.14 34.40
C PRO A 202 -33.29 9.32 35.28
N PRO A 203 -34.55 9.75 35.44
CA PRO A 203 -35.50 9.05 36.29
C PRO A 203 -35.84 7.65 35.73
N ARG A 204 -35.81 6.65 36.62
CA ARG A 204 -36.14 5.26 36.34
C ARG A 204 -37.64 5.14 36.04
N ARG A 205 -37.99 4.72 34.82
CA ARG A 205 -39.37 4.49 34.39
C ARG A 205 -39.94 3.29 35.14
N ILE A 206 -40.81 3.53 36.12
CA ILE A 206 -41.58 2.47 36.79
C ILE A 206 -42.73 2.10 35.86
N THR A 207 -42.65 0.93 35.23
CA THR A 207 -43.79 0.29 34.57
C THR A 207 -44.64 -0.36 35.66
N GLY A 208 -45.80 0.23 35.97
CA GLY A 208 -46.79 -0.36 36.87
C GLY A 208 -47.41 -1.62 36.25
N GLY A 209 -47.22 -2.76 36.90
CA GLY A 209 -48.02 -3.96 36.68
C GLY A 209 -49.36 -3.82 37.41
N LYS A 210 -50.46 -3.82 36.65
CA LYS A 210 -51.80 -4.01 37.20
C LYS A 210 -51.93 -5.46 37.69
N LYS A 211 -52.42 -5.63 38.91
CA LYS A 211 -53.10 -6.85 39.35
C LYS A 211 -54.57 -6.76 38.92
#